data_AF-A0A117SLF4-F1
#
_entry.id   AF-A0A117SLF4-F1
#
_cell.length_a   1.000
_cell.length_b   1.000
_cell.length_c   1.000
_cell.angle_alpha   90.00
_cell.angle_beta   90.00
_cell.angle_gamma   90.00
#
_symmetry.space_group_name_H-M   'P 1'
#
loop_
_entity.id
_entity.type
_entity.pdbx_description
1 polymer ?
#
loop_
_entity_poly.entity_id
_entity_poly.type
_entity_poly.pdbx_seq_one_letter_code
_entity_poly.pdbx_strand_id
1 'polypeptide(L)'
;MGILCQPAIKTIGHQNLPVPSVRMALLFYEFLSRYKEWKTAKLQEAIGMLILLFVGLCILFLPWLLPERGIIMSMVMLVFFYFALRYYLEVNERVNHLYINVHILHHHLIGKLEVGFCDHSAPCHCVENFSRYVEKQYNISFSNGLLR
;
A
#
# COMPACT_ATOMS: atom_id res chain seq x y z
N MET A 1 6.15 28.79 22.29
CA MET A 1 5.82 27.83 23.37
C MET A 1 5.85 26.43 22.78
N GLY A 2 6.94 25.69 23.03
CA GLY A 2 7.13 24.34 22.51
C GLY A 2 6.49 23.30 23.44
N ILE A 3 5.81 22.31 22.85
CA ILE A 3 5.24 21.18 23.59
C ILE A 3 6.28 20.06 23.59
N LEU A 4 6.90 19.86 24.75
CA LEU A 4 7.74 18.70 25.06
C LEU A 4 6.82 17.49 25.31
N CYS A 5 6.66 16.63 24.30
CA CYS A 5 6.13 15.29 24.53
C CYS A 5 7.24 14.41 25.13
N GLN A 6 7.23 14.26 26.46
CA GLN A 6 7.91 13.14 27.11
C GLN A 6 7.12 11.85 26.88
N PRO A 7 7.78 10.73 26.55
CA PRO A 7 7.19 9.42 26.77
C PRO A 7 8.05 8.63 27.76
N ALA A 8 7.52 8.35 28.94
CA ALA A 8 7.71 7.07 29.64
C ALA A 8 7.06 7.10 31.03
N ILE A 9 6.27 6.07 31.31
CA ILE A 9 6.20 5.21 32.52
C ILE A 9 4.84 4.48 32.41
N LYS A 10 4.77 3.29 31.79
CA LYS A 10 4.98 1.94 32.34
C LYS A 10 3.77 1.40 33.12
N THR A 11 2.94 0.59 32.45
CA THR A 11 2.09 -0.42 33.09
C THR A 11 1.99 -1.68 32.22
N ILE A 12 2.70 -2.72 32.68
CA ILE A 12 2.30 -4.14 32.75
C ILE A 12 1.87 -4.82 31.42
N GLY A 13 2.72 -5.73 30.90
CA GLY A 13 2.21 -6.93 30.21
C GLY A 13 2.84 -7.41 28.91
N HIS A 14 3.79 -6.72 28.27
CA HIS A 14 4.45 -7.25 27.05
C HIS A 14 5.94 -6.89 27.01
N GLN A 15 6.78 -7.76 27.58
CA GLN A 15 8.24 -7.60 27.68
C GLN A 15 9.03 -7.94 26.40
N ASN A 16 8.40 -8.14 25.24
CA ASN A 16 9.08 -8.61 24.03
C ASN A 16 8.85 -7.75 22.78
N LEU A 17 8.52 -6.47 22.94
CA LEU A 17 8.57 -5.53 21.81
C LEU A 17 9.99 -4.96 21.73
N PRO A 18 10.77 -5.26 20.66
CA PRO A 18 12.03 -4.59 20.46
C PRO A 18 11.72 -3.11 20.28
N VAL A 19 12.09 -2.28 21.25
CA VAL A 19 11.85 -0.84 21.19
C VAL A 19 12.73 -0.30 20.06
N PRO A 20 12.18 0.02 18.88
CA PRO A 20 12.99 0.61 17.83
C PRO A 20 13.51 1.96 18.32
N SER A 21 14.66 2.42 17.80
CA SER A 21 15.07 3.81 18.01
C SER A 21 13.94 4.74 17.57
N VAL A 22 13.79 5.91 18.22
CA VAL A 22 12.72 6.88 17.91
C VAL A 22 12.68 7.21 16.41
N ARG A 23 13.86 7.25 15.77
CA ARG A 23 14.03 7.46 14.33
C ARG A 23 13.48 6.30 13.49
N MET A 24 13.67 5.05 13.92
CA MET A 24 13.13 3.87 13.23
C MET A 24 11.64 3.71 13.43
N ALA A 25 11.10 4.02 14.62
CA ALA A 25 9.65 4.09 14.82
C ALA A 25 9.00 5.08 13.85
N LEU A 26 9.54 6.30 13.76
CA LEU A 26 8.97 7.34 12.89
C LEU A 26 8.99 6.93 11.42
N LEU A 27 10.11 6.36 10.94
CA LEU A 27 10.24 5.88 9.57
C LEU A 27 9.30 4.70 9.26
N PHE A 28 9.10 3.80 10.23
CA PHE A 28 8.16 2.69 10.09
C PHE A 28 6.69 3.13 10.10
N TYR A 29 6.32 4.11 10.93
CA TYR A 29 4.97 4.70 10.89
C TYR A 29 4.71 5.42 9.57
N GLU A 30 5.70 6.13 9.04
CA GLU A 30 5.60 6.75 7.72
C GLU A 30 5.40 5.69 6.63
N PHE A 31 6.18 4.60 6.67
CA PHE A 31 6.01 3.47 5.76
C PHE A 31 4.60 2.87 5.86
N LEU A 32 4.09 2.59 7.06
CA LEU A 32 2.74 2.04 7.25
C LEU A 32 1.65 2.98 6.72
N SER A 33 1.80 4.28 6.93
CA SER A 33 0.85 5.28 6.43
C SER A 33 0.83 5.27 4.89
N ARG A 34 1.99 5.35 4.25
CA ARG A 34 2.13 5.30 2.78
C ARG A 34 1.69 3.97 2.19
N TYR A 35 1.99 2.87 2.86
CA TYR A 35 1.55 1.54 2.46
C TYR A 35 0.02 1.41 2.48
N LYS A 36 -0.63 1.97 3.51
CA LYS A 36 -2.09 2.01 3.58
C LYS A 36 -2.69 2.87 2.46
N GLU A 37 -2.13 4.06 2.21
CA GLU A 37 -2.54 4.92 1.08
C GLU A 37 -2.44 4.19 -0.26
N TRP A 38 -1.31 3.53 -0.51
CA TRP A 38 -1.07 2.72 -1.70
C TRP A 38 -2.09 1.57 -1.82
N LYS A 39 -2.33 0.82 -0.73
CA LYS A 39 -3.30 -0.28 -0.72
C LYS A 39 -4.72 0.18 -1.05
N THR A 40 -5.15 1.33 -0.52
CA THR A 40 -6.44 1.92 -0.84
C THR A 40 -6.52 2.35 -2.30
N ALA A 41 -5.47 3.00 -2.82
CA ALA A 41 -5.40 3.37 -4.23
C ALA A 41 -5.41 2.14 -5.15
N LYS A 42 -4.70 1.07 -4.77
CA LYS A 42 -4.67 -0.19 -5.53
C LYS A 42 -6.04 -0.88 -5.56
N LEU A 43 -6.80 -0.80 -4.48
CA LEU A 43 -8.18 -1.28 -4.45
C LEU A 43 -9.08 -0.45 -5.40
N GLN A 44 -8.92 0.87 -5.42
CA GLN A 44 -9.66 1.74 -6.35
C GLN A 44 -9.32 1.43 -7.81
N GLU A 45 -8.05 1.16 -8.13
CA GLU A 45 -7.62 0.71 -9.45
C GLU A 45 -8.26 -0.62 -9.84
N ALA A 46 -8.29 -1.61 -8.93
CA ALA A 46 -8.90 -2.91 -9.18
C ALA A 46 -10.42 -2.79 -9.44
N ILE A 47 -11.12 -1.97 -8.65
CA ILE A 47 -12.54 -1.67 -8.86
C ILE A 47 -12.73 -0.97 -10.22
N GLY A 48 -11.88 0.01 -10.56
CA GLY A 48 -11.93 0.70 -11.85
C GLY A 48 -11.73 -0.25 -13.03
N MET A 49 -10.78 -1.19 -12.93
CA MET A 49 -10.54 -2.22 -13.94
C MET A 49 -11.76 -3.14 -14.12
N LEU A 50 -12.40 -3.54 -13.02
CA LEU A 50 -13.60 -4.39 -13.06
C LEU A 50 -14.78 -3.67 -13.73
N ILE A 51 -14.98 -2.39 -13.42
CA ILE A 51 -16.00 -1.55 -14.07
C ILE A 51 -15.72 -1.44 -15.57
N LEU A 52 -14.49 -1.14 -15.96
CA LEU A 52 -14.10 -1.06 -17.37
C LEU A 52 -14.37 -2.36 -18.12
N LEU A 53 -13.99 -3.49 -17.53
CA LEU A 53 -14.22 -4.80 -18.12
C LEU A 53 -15.72 -5.07 -18.28
N PHE A 54 -16.52 -4.78 -17.26
CA PHE A 54 -17.97 -4.95 -17.33
C PHE A 54 -18.62 -4.07 -18.41
N VAL A 55 -18.28 -2.76 -18.45
CA VAL A 55 -18.82 -1.82 -19.45
C VAL A 55 -18.37 -2.23 -20.86
N GLY A 56 -17.12 -2.63 -21.04
CA GLY A 56 -16.60 -3.13 -22.31
C GLY A 56 -17.35 -4.37 -22.81
N LEU A 57 -17.62 -5.33 -21.91
CA LEU A 57 -18.45 -6.50 -22.24
C LEU A 57 -19.88 -6.08 -22.61
N CYS A 58 -20.51 -5.16 -21.87
CA CYS A 58 -21.84 -4.66 -22.21
C CYS A 58 -21.89 -4.07 -23.62
N ILE A 59 -20.90 -3.25 -24.00
CA ILE A 59 -20.81 -2.65 -25.35
C ILE A 59 -20.77 -3.74 -26.44
N LEU A 60 -20.04 -4.83 -26.21
CA LEU A 60 -19.92 -5.92 -27.18
C LEU A 60 -21.20 -6.77 -27.29
N PHE A 61 -21.87 -7.06 -26.16
CA PHE A 61 -23.03 -7.95 -26.15
C PHE A 61 -24.37 -7.24 -26.41
N LEU A 62 -24.48 -5.93 -26.14
CA LEU A 62 -25.73 -5.16 -26.31
C LEU A 62 -26.31 -5.21 -27.73
N PRO A 63 -25.51 -5.08 -28.82
CA PRO A 63 -26.04 -5.17 -30.19
C PRO A 63 -26.65 -6.54 -30.50
N TRP A 64 -26.10 -7.61 -29.95
CA TRP A 64 -26.61 -8.96 -30.13
C TRP A 64 -27.90 -9.20 -29.33
N LEU A 65 -27.96 -8.67 -28.10
CA LEU A 65 -29.10 -8.85 -27.21
C LEU A 65 -30.32 -7.99 -27.62
N LEU A 66 -30.08 -6.81 -28.20
CA LEU A 66 -31.09 -5.83 -28.58
C LEU A 66 -30.83 -5.31 -30.00
N PRO A 67 -31.25 -6.01 -31.06
CA PRO A 67 -30.86 -5.69 -32.44
C PRO A 67 -31.24 -4.28 -32.91
N GLU A 68 -32.39 -3.76 -32.47
CA GLU A 68 -32.90 -2.46 -32.93
C GLU A 68 -32.34 -1.25 -32.17
N ARG A 69 -32.02 -1.42 -30.88
CA ARG A 69 -31.59 -0.32 -29.99
C ARG A 69 -30.16 -0.47 -29.48
N GLY A 70 -29.58 -1.67 -29.61
CA GLY A 70 -28.30 -2.04 -29.04
C GLY A 70 -27.14 -1.21 -29.61
N ILE A 71 -27.21 -0.82 -30.88
CA ILE A 71 -26.19 0.06 -31.49
C ILE A 71 -26.20 1.45 -30.83
N ILE A 72 -27.38 2.06 -30.65
CA ILE A 72 -27.51 3.37 -30.01
C ILE A 72 -27.03 3.30 -28.55
N MET A 73 -27.45 2.27 -27.81
CA MET A 73 -27.02 2.07 -26.42
C MET A 73 -25.51 1.82 -26.32
N SER A 74 -24.92 1.11 -27.27
CA SER A 74 -23.47 0.87 -27.33
C SER A 74 -22.69 2.16 -27.58
N MET A 75 -23.19 3.04 -28.45
CA MET A 75 -22.59 4.36 -28.68
C MET A 75 -22.62 5.23 -27.40
N VAL A 76 -23.73 5.22 -26.67
CA VAL A 76 -23.83 5.93 -25.38
C VAL A 76 -22.86 5.32 -24.35
N MET A 77 -22.79 3.99 -24.26
CA MET A 77 -21.88 3.29 -23.35
C MET A 77 -20.41 3.52 -23.71
N LEU A 78 -20.05 3.71 -24.98
CA LEU A 78 -18.70 4.08 -25.40
C LEU A 78 -18.27 5.43 -24.82
N VAL A 79 -19.18 6.40 -24.71
CA VAL A 79 -18.89 7.69 -24.05
C VAL A 79 -18.57 7.47 -22.57
N PHE A 80 -19.39 6.69 -21.86
CA PHE A 80 -19.12 6.36 -20.46
C PHE A 80 -17.82 5.57 -20.28
N PHE A 81 -17.54 4.63 -21.18
CA PHE A 81 -16.29 3.87 -21.19
C PHE A 81 -15.08 4.78 -21.36
N TYR A 82 -15.15 5.78 -22.24
CA TYR A 82 -14.06 6.75 -22.42
C TYR A 82 -13.77 7.53 -21.13
N PHE A 83 -14.81 8.05 -20.45
CA PHE A 83 -14.62 8.75 -19.18
C PHE A 83 -14.09 7.83 -18.07
N ALA A 84 -14.62 6.61 -17.98
CA ALA A 84 -14.14 5.61 -17.02
C ALA A 84 -12.67 5.25 -17.28
N LEU A 85 -12.27 5.14 -18.54
CA LEU A 85 -10.90 4.83 -18.94
C LEU A 85 -9.95 5.96 -18.56
N ARG A 86 -10.33 7.22 -18.81
CA ARG A 86 -9.57 8.40 -18.40
C ARG A 86 -9.36 8.43 -16.89
N TYR A 87 -10.42 8.20 -16.12
CA TYR A 87 -10.33 8.13 -14.66
C TYR A 87 -9.43 6.98 -14.19
N TYR A 88 -9.56 5.80 -14.79
CA TYR A 88 -8.71 4.65 -14.48
C TYR A 88 -7.22 4.93 -14.72
N LEU A 89 -6.87 5.59 -15.83
CA LEU A 89 -5.48 5.94 -16.13
C LEU A 89 -4.89 6.89 -15.08
N GLU A 90 -5.67 7.89 -14.65
CA GLU A 90 -5.24 8.83 -13.60
C GLU A 90 -5.02 8.13 -12.24
N VAL A 91 -5.94 7.23 -11.87
CA VAL A 91 -5.79 6.41 -10.66
C VAL A 91 -4.57 5.49 -10.77
N ASN A 92 -4.37 4.85 -11.91
CA ASN A 92 -3.23 3.97 -12.16
C ASN A 92 -1.89 4.72 -12.04
N GLU A 93 -1.79 5.94 -12.58
CA GLU A 93 -0.61 6.78 -12.44
C GLU A 93 -0.34 7.12 -10.96
N ARG A 94 -1.38 7.50 -10.22
CA ARG A 94 -1.29 7.77 -8.77
C ARG A 94 -0.83 6.53 -8.00
N VAL A 95 -1.36 5.36 -8.30
CA VAL A 95 -0.95 4.09 -7.66
C VAL A 95 0.51 3.80 -7.95
N ASN A 96 0.97 4.02 -9.19
CA ASN A 96 2.35 3.80 -9.57
C ASN A 96 3.30 4.75 -8.83
N HIS A 97 2.95 6.02 -8.71
CA HIS A 97 3.73 6.99 -7.92
C HIS A 97 3.78 6.60 -6.43
N LEU A 98 2.65 6.19 -5.84
CA LEU A 98 2.62 5.69 -4.46
C LEU A 98 3.43 4.41 -4.28
N TYR A 99 3.40 3.51 -5.27
CA TYR A 99 4.18 2.28 -5.27
C TYR A 99 5.67 2.57 -5.21
N ILE A 100 6.17 3.47 -6.06
CA ILE A 100 7.58 3.87 -6.07
C ILE A 100 7.98 4.44 -4.70
N ASN A 101 7.17 5.33 -4.12
CA ASN A 101 7.47 5.92 -2.81
C ASN A 101 7.51 4.86 -1.70
N VAL A 102 6.53 3.95 -1.67
CA VAL A 102 6.49 2.84 -0.72
C VAL A 102 7.69 1.92 -0.91
N HIS A 103 8.07 1.62 -2.15
CA HIS A 103 9.20 0.75 -2.47
C HIS A 103 10.53 1.37 -2.03
N ILE A 104 10.74 2.67 -2.28
CA ILE A 104 11.92 3.40 -1.79
C ILE A 104 11.97 3.39 -0.27
N LEU A 105 10.84 3.67 0.40
CA LEU A 105 10.78 3.64 1.86
C LEU A 105 11.07 2.24 2.41
N HIS A 106 10.52 1.20 1.78
CA HIS A 106 10.78 -0.19 2.15
C HIS A 106 12.26 -0.52 2.05
N HIS A 107 12.90 -0.18 0.93
CA HIS A 107 14.33 -0.39 0.73
C HIS A 107 15.18 0.39 1.77
N HIS A 108 14.81 1.64 2.07
CA HIS A 108 15.50 2.42 3.09
C HIS A 108 15.31 1.84 4.50
N LEU A 109 14.15 1.25 4.78
CA LEU A 109 13.84 0.58 6.04
C LEU A 109 14.68 -0.69 6.20
N ILE A 110 14.81 -1.49 5.14
CA ILE A 110 15.70 -2.65 5.09
C ILE A 110 17.16 -2.22 5.32
N GLY A 111 17.66 -1.23 4.58
CA GLY A 111 19.04 -0.76 4.76
C GLY A 111 19.32 -0.22 6.17
N LYS A 112 18.32 0.39 6.82
CA LYS A 112 18.42 0.83 8.21
C LYS A 112 18.38 -0.33 9.21
N LEU A 113 17.62 -1.39 8.92
CA LEU A 113 17.59 -2.62 9.71
C LEU A 113 18.94 -3.33 9.68
N GLU A 114 19.64 -3.32 8.55
CA GLU A 114 20.95 -3.97 8.38
C GLU A 114 22.11 -3.23 9.06
N VAL A 115 22.09 -1.89 9.07
CA VAL A 115 23.29 -1.08 9.43
C VAL A 115 23.20 -0.40 10.80
N GLY A 116 22.02 -0.24 11.40
CA GLY A 116 21.92 0.57 12.64
C GLY A 116 20.57 0.56 13.36
N PHE A 117 20.03 -0.64 13.62
CA PHE A 117 18.78 -0.78 14.38
C PHE A 117 18.98 -0.68 15.91
N CYS A 118 20.10 -1.21 16.43
CA CYS A 118 20.47 -1.20 17.86
C CYS A 118 21.86 -0.56 18.07
N ASP A 119 22.02 0.28 19.10
CA ASP A 119 23.34 0.78 19.56
C ASP A 119 24.07 -0.23 20.47
N HIS A 120 23.74 -1.51 20.37
CA HIS A 120 24.32 -2.55 21.21
C HIS A 120 25.66 -3.01 20.63
N SER A 121 26.69 -3.05 21.47
CA SER A 121 28.03 -3.54 21.13
C SER A 121 28.16 -5.08 21.13
N ALA A 122 27.07 -5.80 21.39
CA ALA A 122 26.99 -7.27 21.41
C ALA A 122 26.02 -7.78 20.31
N PRO A 123 26.12 -9.04 19.85
CA PRO A 123 25.19 -9.60 18.88
C PRO A 123 23.73 -9.50 19.39
N CYS A 124 22.92 -8.64 18.75
CA CYS A 124 21.51 -8.40 19.09
C CYS A 124 20.57 -9.09 18.11
N HIS A 125 19.55 -9.81 18.60
CA HIS A 125 18.43 -10.34 17.79
C HIS A 125 17.28 -9.32 17.61
N CYS A 126 17.55 -8.02 17.82
CA CYS A 126 16.52 -6.98 17.81
C CYS A 126 15.86 -6.83 16.42
N VAL A 127 16.66 -6.94 15.35
CA VAL A 127 16.19 -6.87 13.96
C VAL A 127 15.26 -8.04 13.64
N GLU A 128 15.68 -9.26 14.00
CA GLU A 128 14.91 -10.49 13.75
C GLU A 128 13.57 -10.49 14.51
N ASN A 129 13.58 -10.06 15.78
CA ASN A 129 12.38 -9.91 16.58
C ASN A 129 11.43 -8.84 16.03
N PHE A 130 11.97 -7.73 15.52
CA PHE A 130 11.17 -6.67 14.89
C PHE A 130 10.53 -7.15 13.59
N SER A 131 11.31 -7.80 12.72
CA SER A 131 10.80 -8.39 11.47
C SER A 131 9.70 -9.41 11.75
N ARG A 132 9.88 -10.30 12.73
CA ARG A 132 8.87 -11.28 13.14
C ARG A 132 7.61 -10.61 13.71
N TYR A 133 7.76 -9.51 14.45
CA TYR A 133 6.62 -8.72 14.94
C TYR A 133 5.84 -8.09 13.78
N VAL A 134 6.54 -7.47 12.83
CA VAL A 134 5.91 -6.81 11.69
C VAL A 134 5.23 -7.81 10.76
N GLU A 135 5.86 -8.97 10.53
CA GLU A 135 5.25 -10.06 9.78
C GLU A 135 3.97 -10.54 10.46
N LYS A 136 4.00 -10.81 11.77
CA LYS A 136 2.83 -11.31 12.50
C LYS A 136 1.69 -10.29 12.61
N GLN A 137 2.02 -9.01 12.77
CA GLN A 137 1.03 -7.97 13.03
C GLN A 137 0.49 -7.31 11.75
N TYR A 138 1.34 -7.15 10.74
CA TYR A 138 1.02 -6.40 9.52
C TYR A 138 1.08 -7.27 8.25
N ASN A 139 1.50 -8.54 8.34
CA ASN A 139 1.75 -9.42 7.20
C ASN A 139 2.72 -8.79 6.18
N ILE A 140 3.74 -8.08 6.66
CA ILE A 140 4.79 -7.50 5.82
C ILE A 140 6.09 -8.22 6.14
N SER A 141 6.64 -8.92 5.16
CA SER A 141 7.97 -9.54 5.26
C SER A 141 9.05 -8.52 4.88
N PHE A 142 10.13 -8.51 5.64
CA PHE A 142 11.36 -7.75 5.32
C PHE A 142 12.49 -8.68 4.83
N SER A 143 12.19 -9.93 4.49
CA SER A 143 13.22 -10.84 3.97
C SER A 143 13.67 -10.38 2.59
N ASN A 144 14.99 -10.32 2.40
CA ASN A 144 15.65 -9.98 1.15
C ASN A 144 15.02 -10.72 -0.05
N GLY A 145 14.12 -10.04 -0.77
CA GLY A 145 13.47 -10.56 -1.97
C GLY A 145 11.98 -10.82 -1.80
N LEU A 146 11.18 -9.95 -2.42
CA LEU A 146 9.74 -10.05 -2.69
C LEU A 146 8.78 -9.83 -1.50
N LEU A 147 8.15 -8.64 -1.52
CA LEU A 147 6.75 -8.48 -1.11
C LEU A 147 5.91 -9.55 -1.84
N ARG A 148 5.31 -10.47 -1.10
CA ARG A 148 4.32 -11.44 -1.61
C ARG A 148 2.92 -11.03 -1.19
#